data_AF-A0A3R7S3Q7-F1
#
_entry.id   AF-A0A3R7S3Q7-F1
#
_cell.length_a   1.000
_cell.length_b   1.000
_cell.length_c   1.000
_cell.angle_alpha   90.00
_cell.angle_beta   90.00
_cell.angle_gamma   90.00
#
_symmetry.space_group_name_H-M   'P 1'
#
loop_
_entity.id
_entity.type
_entity.pdbx_description
1 polymer ?
#
loop_
_entity_poly.entity_id
_entity_poly.type
_entity_poly.pdbx_seq_one_letter_code
_entity_poly.pdbx_strand_id
1 'polypeptide(L)'
;MKHQSVRLAKQLVQPVVLAIALVTASGAVAEERDPEAIIKANFKAADSDGNGSLNPTEFKALIDANAESEIGRAAMIKRFGAYDRAFNTADQDRDGSVAWSEIARNLPQED
;
A
#
# COMPACT_ATOMS: atom_id res chain seq x y z
N MET A 1 30.35 29.34 36.88
CA MET A 1 29.18 28.95 37.69
C MET A 1 28.24 28.13 36.84
N LYS A 2 27.82 26.98 37.37
CA LYS A 2 26.84 26.06 36.79
C LYS A 2 25.51 26.78 36.60
N HIS A 3 24.82 26.57 35.49
CA HIS A 3 23.37 26.36 35.52
C HIS A 3 22.95 25.51 34.33
N GLN A 4 22.63 24.27 34.68
CA GLN A 4 21.86 23.31 33.92
C GLN A 4 20.39 23.53 34.27
N SER A 5 19.53 23.72 33.27
CA SER A 5 18.06 23.73 33.35
C SER A 5 17.54 23.59 31.90
N VAL A 6 16.56 22.80 31.47
CA VAL A 6 15.70 21.72 31.97
C VAL A 6 15.13 21.09 30.67
N ARG A 7 14.72 19.82 30.72
CA ARG A 7 14.22 18.97 29.63
C ARG A 7 12.84 19.39 29.06
N LEU A 8 12.49 18.76 27.92
CA LEU A 8 11.16 18.65 27.25
C LEU A 8 10.71 19.92 26.49
N ALA A 9 10.14 19.88 25.29
CA ALA A 9 9.24 18.90 24.69
C ALA A 9 9.17 19.04 23.15
N LYS A 10 8.76 17.91 22.53
CA LYS A 10 7.98 17.77 21.30
C LYS A 10 8.66 18.03 19.94
N GLN A 11 8.93 16.91 19.28
CA GLN A 11 8.83 16.68 17.83
C GLN A 11 8.39 17.88 17.00
N LEU A 12 9.32 18.32 16.16
CA LEU A 12 9.10 19.13 14.99
C LEU A 12 8.11 18.39 14.06
N VAL A 13 6.85 18.83 14.05
CA VAL A 13 5.90 18.48 12.98
C VAL A 13 6.15 19.47 11.85
N GLN A 14 6.73 18.99 10.77
CA GLN A 14 6.61 19.59 9.44
C GLN A 14 6.18 18.47 8.48
N PRO A 15 5.64 18.77 7.29
CA PRO A 15 5.09 20.02 6.74
C PRO A 15 3.63 19.76 6.28
N VAL A 16 2.83 20.63 5.66
CA VAL A 16 2.92 21.17 4.29
C VAL A 16 1.72 22.12 4.15
N VAL A 17 1.97 23.28 3.56
CA VAL A 17 0.96 24.26 3.14
C VAL A 17 0.14 23.65 2.01
N LEU A 18 -1.14 23.34 2.23
CA LEU A 18 -2.05 22.97 1.15
C LEU A 18 -2.75 24.23 0.63
N ALA A 19 -2.18 24.80 -0.42
CA ALA A 19 -2.79 25.88 -1.18
C ALA A 19 -4.06 25.36 -1.87
N ILE A 20 -5.21 25.96 -1.53
CA ILE A 20 -6.49 25.71 -2.20
C ILE A 20 -6.45 26.46 -3.53
N ALA A 21 -6.16 25.75 -4.62
CA ALA A 21 -6.38 26.25 -5.97
C ALA A 21 -7.72 25.69 -6.49
N LEU A 22 -8.71 26.58 -6.59
CA LEU A 22 -9.99 26.32 -7.22
C LEU A 22 -9.78 26.18 -8.74
N VAL A 23 -9.78 24.95 -9.26
CA VAL A 23 -9.83 24.68 -10.70
C VAL A 23 -11.26 24.31 -11.07
N THR A 24 -11.95 25.22 -11.75
CA THR A 24 -13.17 24.95 -12.50
C THR A 24 -12.79 24.58 -13.92
N ALA A 25 -12.84 23.29 -14.27
CA ALA A 25 -12.92 22.83 -15.65
C ALA A 25 -13.61 21.47 -15.69
N SER A 26 -14.82 21.44 -16.24
CA SER A 26 -15.53 20.20 -16.56
C SER A 26 -14.76 19.43 -17.63
N GLY A 27 -14.08 18.39 -17.19
CA GLY A 27 -13.46 17.35 -17.98
C GLY A 27 -12.99 16.31 -16.99
N ALA A 28 -13.42 15.06 -17.12
CA ALA A 28 -12.92 13.98 -16.30
C ALA A 28 -11.41 13.88 -16.53
N VAL A 29 -10.63 14.51 -15.65
CA VAL A 29 -9.20 14.24 -15.53
C VAL A 29 -9.14 12.87 -14.90
N ALA A 30 -9.15 11.83 -15.73
CA ALA A 30 -8.66 10.53 -15.31
C ALA A 30 -7.20 10.78 -14.91
N GLU A 31 -6.95 10.89 -13.60
CA GLU A 31 -5.60 10.80 -13.07
C GLU A 31 -4.97 9.55 -13.70
N GLU A 32 -3.84 9.71 -14.38
CA GLU A 32 -2.96 8.60 -14.76
C GLU A 32 -2.51 7.93 -13.47
N ARG A 33 -3.32 7.02 -12.96
CA ARG A 33 -2.99 6.18 -11.82
C ARG A 33 -2.06 5.11 -12.32
N ASP A 34 -0.77 5.23 -12.02
CA ASP A 34 0.18 4.13 -12.16
C ASP A 34 -0.22 3.02 -11.18
N PRO A 35 -0.82 1.91 -11.66
CA PRO A 35 -1.30 0.86 -10.77
C PRO A 35 -0.15 0.18 -10.03
N GLU A 36 1.04 0.11 -10.62
CA GLU A 36 2.21 -0.47 -9.95
C GLU A 36 2.61 0.38 -8.74
N ALA A 37 2.66 1.71 -8.89
CA ALA A 37 2.98 2.61 -7.79
C ALA A 37 1.97 2.48 -6.63
N ILE A 38 0.67 2.35 -6.94
CA ILE A 38 -0.37 2.18 -5.93
C ILE A 38 -0.23 0.82 -5.24
N ILE A 39 -0.04 -0.27 -5.99
CA ILE A 39 0.17 -1.61 -5.41
C ILE A 39 1.39 -1.62 -4.50
N LYS A 40 2.47 -0.96 -4.91
CA LYS A 40 3.70 -0.84 -4.12
C LYS A 40 3.49 -0.05 -2.83
N ALA A 41 2.71 1.03 -2.89
CA ALA A 41 2.35 1.80 -1.71
C ALA A 41 1.49 0.97 -0.74
N ASN A 42 0.48 0.26 -1.26
CA ASN A 42 -0.39 -0.60 -0.47
C ASN A 42 0.36 -1.78 0.14
N PHE A 43 1.31 -2.38 -0.60
CA PHE A 43 2.18 -3.43 -0.07
C PHE A 43 2.99 -2.96 1.13
N LYS A 44 3.67 -1.82 0.99
CA LYS A 44 4.47 -1.24 2.08
C LYS A 44 3.63 -0.85 3.29
N ALA A 45 2.37 -0.45 3.07
CA ALA A 45 1.46 -0.12 4.15
C ALA A 45 0.93 -1.38 4.86
N ALA A 46 0.81 -2.50 4.15
CA ALA A 46 0.36 -3.78 4.68
C ALA A 46 1.46 -4.53 5.45
N ASP A 47 2.71 -4.44 4.96
CA ASP A 47 3.93 -4.99 5.59
C ASP A 47 4.22 -4.27 6.92
N SER A 48 3.60 -4.74 8.00
CA SER A 48 3.56 -4.03 9.28
C SER A 48 4.82 -4.26 10.10
N ASP A 49 5.47 -5.41 9.91
CA ASP A 49 6.75 -5.72 10.55
C ASP A 49 7.96 -5.28 9.72
N GLY A 50 7.76 -4.91 8.45
CA GLY A 50 8.78 -4.36 7.56
C GLY A 50 9.77 -5.41 7.07
N ASN A 51 9.38 -6.69 7.06
CA ASN A 51 10.27 -7.78 6.69
C ASN A 51 10.39 -7.96 5.15
N GLY A 52 9.58 -7.25 4.36
CA GLY A 52 9.59 -7.29 2.90
C GLY A 52 8.71 -8.38 2.27
N SER A 53 7.95 -9.12 3.07
CA SER A 53 6.93 -10.08 2.66
C SER A 53 5.66 -9.91 3.49
N LEU A 54 4.54 -10.45 3.01
CA LEU A 54 3.26 -10.37 3.69
C LEU A 54 2.88 -11.74 4.23
N ASN A 55 2.66 -11.84 5.53
CA ASN A 55 1.98 -13.00 6.11
C ASN A 55 0.48 -12.99 5.72
N PRO A 56 -0.30 -14.05 6.01
CA PRO A 56 -1.71 -14.12 5.60
C PRO A 56 -2.59 -12.94 6.07
N THR A 57 -2.31 -12.39 7.26
CA THR A 57 -3.06 -11.25 7.81
C THR A 57 -2.72 -9.96 7.07
N GLU A 58 -1.45 -9.73 6.79
CA GLU A 58 -0.96 -8.55 6.05
C GLU A 58 -1.39 -8.61 4.58
N PHE A 59 -1.35 -9.80 3.97
CA PHE A 59 -1.85 -10.00 2.62
C PHE A 59 -3.34 -9.68 2.49
N LYS A 60 -4.14 -10.01 3.51
CA LYS A 60 -5.55 -9.61 3.55
C LYS A 60 -5.67 -8.07 3.53
N ALA A 61 -4.85 -7.37 4.30
CA ALA A 61 -4.83 -5.90 4.31
C ALA A 61 -4.47 -5.31 2.93
N LEU A 62 -3.48 -5.91 2.25
CA LEU A 62 -3.16 -5.55 0.86
C LEU A 62 -4.36 -5.71 -0.07
N ILE A 63 -5.07 -6.85 -0.02
CA ILE A 63 -6.26 -7.08 -0.86
C ILE A 63 -7.36 -6.07 -0.55
N ASP A 64 -7.56 -5.72 0.71
CA ASP A 64 -8.57 -4.73 1.08
C ASP A 64 -8.22 -3.32 0.55
N ALA A 65 -6.96 -2.89 0.67
CA ALA A 65 -6.48 -1.61 0.12
C ALA A 65 -6.50 -1.57 -1.42
N ASN A 66 -6.13 -2.67 -2.07
CA ASN A 66 -6.22 -2.80 -3.53
C ASN A 66 -7.67 -2.80 -4.00
N ALA A 67 -8.62 -3.35 -3.23
CA ALA A 67 -10.04 -3.30 -3.55
C ALA A 67 -10.60 -1.87 -3.46
N GLU A 68 -10.16 -1.09 -2.46
CA GLU A 68 -10.50 0.34 -2.32
C GLU A 68 -9.91 1.19 -3.45
N SER A 69 -8.78 0.77 -4.00
CA SER A 69 -8.12 1.41 -5.14
C SER A 69 -8.58 0.87 -6.49
N GLU A 70 -9.58 -0.03 -6.53
CA GLU A 70 -10.12 -0.68 -7.73
C GLU A 70 -9.06 -1.43 -8.58
N ILE A 71 -8.03 -1.99 -7.92
CA ILE A 71 -6.93 -2.70 -8.57
C ILE A 71 -7.30 -4.17 -8.85
N GLY A 72 -7.20 -4.56 -10.12
CA GLY A 72 -7.25 -5.94 -10.57
C GLY A 72 -8.49 -6.71 -10.06
N ARG A 73 -8.27 -7.87 -9.45
CA ARG A 73 -9.35 -8.73 -8.92
C ARG A 73 -9.59 -8.55 -7.42
N ALA A 74 -8.98 -7.55 -6.79
CA ALA A 74 -9.02 -7.40 -5.33
C ALA A 74 -10.45 -7.24 -4.78
N ALA A 75 -11.28 -6.43 -5.44
CA ALA A 75 -12.70 -6.27 -5.08
C ALA A 75 -13.48 -7.59 -5.19
N MET A 76 -13.17 -8.43 -6.19
CA MET A 76 -13.78 -9.75 -6.35
C MET A 76 -13.32 -10.72 -5.25
N ILE A 77 -12.03 -10.72 -4.92
CA ILE A 77 -11.46 -11.54 -3.84
C ILE A 77 -12.12 -11.20 -2.51
N LYS A 78 -12.20 -9.89 -2.17
CA LYS A 78 -12.87 -9.37 -0.98
C LYS A 78 -14.35 -9.76 -0.94
N ARG A 79 -15.08 -9.55 -2.04
CA ARG A 79 -16.52 -9.87 -2.15
C ARG A 79 -16.83 -11.35 -1.90
N PHE A 80 -15.98 -12.25 -2.38
CA PHE A 80 -16.18 -13.70 -2.24
C PHE A 80 -15.43 -14.32 -1.05
N GLY A 81 -14.74 -13.51 -0.23
CA GLY A 81 -13.93 -14.01 0.88
C GLY A 81 -12.81 -14.95 0.44
N ALA A 82 -12.29 -14.80 -0.79
CA ALA A 82 -11.36 -15.73 -1.42
C ALA A 82 -9.88 -15.46 -1.06
N TYR A 83 -9.61 -14.88 0.12
CA TYR A 83 -8.28 -14.43 0.53
C TYR A 83 -7.27 -15.57 0.57
N ASP A 84 -7.58 -16.69 1.22
CA ASP A 84 -6.67 -17.84 1.31
C ASP A 84 -6.31 -18.42 -0.06
N ARG A 85 -7.29 -18.48 -0.96
CA ARG A 85 -7.04 -18.92 -2.34
C ARG A 85 -6.11 -17.95 -3.07
N ALA A 86 -6.33 -16.64 -2.92
CA ALA A 86 -5.48 -15.63 -3.53
C ALA A 86 -4.06 -15.66 -2.94
N PHE A 87 -3.93 -15.82 -1.63
CA PHE A 87 -2.65 -15.97 -0.92
C PHE A 87 -1.87 -17.17 -1.47
N ASN A 88 -2.48 -18.36 -1.45
CA ASN A 88 -1.86 -19.59 -1.94
C ASN A 88 -1.50 -19.56 -3.44
N THR A 89 -2.12 -18.66 -4.21
CA THR A 89 -1.78 -18.45 -5.63
C THR A 89 -0.61 -17.49 -5.79
N ALA A 90 -0.48 -16.52 -4.87
CA ALA A 90 0.59 -15.53 -4.87
C ALA A 90 1.89 -16.05 -4.26
N ASP A 91 1.80 -16.88 -3.20
CA ASP A 91 2.90 -17.60 -2.55
C ASP A 91 3.38 -18.74 -3.46
N GLN A 92 4.34 -18.44 -4.35
CA GLN A 92 4.79 -19.36 -5.38
C GLN A 92 5.83 -20.34 -4.84
N ASP A 93 6.71 -19.88 -3.96
CA ASP A 93 7.74 -20.71 -3.36
C ASP A 93 7.27 -21.51 -2.13
N ARG A 94 6.05 -21.21 -1.64
CA ARG A 94 5.36 -21.90 -0.55
C ARG A 94 6.08 -21.74 0.78
N ASP A 95 6.70 -20.60 1.00
CA ASP A 95 7.36 -20.26 2.26
C ASP A 95 6.39 -19.78 3.35
N GLY A 96 5.12 -19.58 3.00
CA GLY A 96 4.07 -19.13 3.92
C GLY A 96 3.99 -17.60 4.04
N SER A 97 4.65 -16.88 3.15
CA SER A 97 4.58 -15.43 2.98
C SER A 97 4.49 -15.06 1.50
N VAL A 98 4.15 -13.80 1.21
CA VAL A 98 4.13 -13.28 -0.17
C VAL A 98 5.12 -12.13 -0.27
N ALA A 99 6.25 -12.35 -0.93
CA ALA A 99 7.26 -11.33 -1.15
C ALA A 99 6.86 -10.36 -2.27
N TRP A 100 7.38 -9.13 -2.24
CA TRP A 100 7.17 -8.16 -3.33
C TRP A 100 7.52 -8.74 -4.72
N SER A 101 8.58 -9.55 -4.79
CA SER A 101 9.02 -10.17 -6.05
C SER A 101 7.98 -11.12 -6.64
N GLU A 102 7.15 -11.76 -5.82
CA GLU A 102 6.11 -12.67 -6.27
C GLU A 102 4.87 -11.92 -6.77
N ILE A 103 4.56 -10.77 -6.15
CA ILE A 103 3.52 -9.87 -6.65
C ILE A 103 3.93 -9.25 -7.98
N ALA A 104 5.15 -8.73 -8.07
CA ALA A 104 5.66 -8.08 -9.28
C ALA A 104 5.73 -9.05 -10.47
N ARG A 105 6.05 -10.34 -10.25
CA ARG A 105 6.01 -11.37 -11.30
C ARG A 105 4.62 -11.56 -11.91
N ASN A 106 3.56 -11.28 -11.16
CA ASN A 106 2.18 -11.42 -11.61
C ASN A 106 1.56 -10.12 -12.16
N LEU A 107 2.30 -9.01 -12.17
CA LEU A 107 1.87 -7.80 -12.87
C LEU A 107 2.04 -7.99 -14.38
N PRO A 108 1.09 -7.51 -15.21
CA PRO A 108 1.30 -7.48 -16.66
C PRO A 108 2.58 -6.71 -16.95
N GLN A 109 3.55 -7.37 -17.58
CA GLN A 109 4.75 -6.70 -18.05
C GLN A 109 4.39 -6.06 -19.39
N GLU A 110 4.49 -4.74 -19.48
CA GLU A 110 4.43 -4.02 -20.75
C GLU A 110 5.72 -4.41 -21.52
N ASP A 111 5.56 -5.11 -22.66
CA ASP A 111 6.65 -5.51 -23.56
C ASP A 111 7.27 -4.31 -24.30
#